data_AF-A0A2D7CRB0-F1
#
_entry.id   AF-A0A2D7CRB0-F1
#
_cell.length_a   1.000
_cell.length_b   1.000
_cell.length_c   1.000
_cell.angle_alpha   90.00
_cell.angle_beta   90.00
_cell.angle_gamma   90.00
#
_symmetry.space_group_name_H-M   'P 1'
#
loop_
_entity.id
_entity.type
_entity.pdbx_description
1 polymer ?
#
loop_
_entity_poly.entity_id
_entity_poly.type
_entity_poly.pdbx_seq_one_letter_code
_entity_poly.pdbx_strand_id
1 'polypeptide(L)'
;MELKGRVAFGRMEAVTFGRPANEALLEEIKNYDANRVFLLASGTLNRNTDEIDKIRRSLGNKCVGEFFDMSPHTPRKDVVAATKLAMEKKADLIVTFGGGSLTDAAKAITLCISNNITEVSKLDELRNGNSVDGGTLIGPSIPQIT
;
A
#
# COMPACT_ATOMS: atom_id res chain seq x y z
N MET A 1 -5.43 -31.28 -30.04
CA MET A 1 -4.45 -31.28 -28.94
C MET A 1 -5.14 -30.71 -27.72
N GLU A 2 -5.51 -31.53 -26.74
CA GLU A 2 -6.14 -31.06 -25.50
C GLU A 2 -5.06 -30.49 -24.56
N LEU A 3 -5.17 -29.20 -24.24
CA LEU A 3 -4.33 -28.59 -23.20
C LEU A 3 -4.86 -29.00 -21.82
N LYS A 4 -4.09 -29.82 -21.11
CA LYS A 4 -4.30 -30.13 -19.69
C LYS A 4 -3.37 -29.25 -18.85
N GLY A 5 -3.90 -28.60 -17.81
CA GLY A 5 -3.11 -27.73 -16.93
C GLY A 5 -3.80 -27.49 -15.59
N ARG A 6 -3.02 -27.08 -14.59
CA ARG A 6 -3.49 -26.64 -13.27
C ARG A 6 -3.16 -25.17 -13.08
N VAL A 7 -4.14 -24.38 -12.66
CA VAL A 7 -3.95 -22.98 -12.25
C VAL A 7 -4.20 -22.88 -10.75
N ALA A 8 -3.23 -22.33 -10.01
CA ALA A 8 -3.39 -22.03 -8.59
C ALA A 8 -3.41 -20.51 -8.43
N PHE A 9 -4.49 -19.98 -7.85
CA PHE A 9 -4.62 -18.55 -7.55
C PHE A 9 -4.12 -18.26 -6.14
N GLY A 10 -3.49 -17.10 -5.95
CA GLY A 10 -3.18 -16.58 -4.62
C GLY A 10 -4.45 -16.17 -3.88
N ARG A 11 -4.35 -16.01 -2.55
CA ARG A 11 -5.48 -15.54 -1.73
C ARG A 11 -5.73 -14.06 -2.03
N MET A 12 -6.92 -13.74 -2.52
CA MET A 12 -7.48 -12.40 -2.64
C MET A 12 -8.68 -12.35 -1.69
N GLU A 13 -8.70 -11.39 -0.76
CA GLU A 13 -9.71 -11.38 0.30
C GLU A 13 -11.08 -10.93 -0.21
N ALA A 14 -11.11 -9.82 -0.95
CA ALA A 14 -12.33 -9.26 -1.51
C ALA A 14 -12.02 -8.43 -2.77
N VAL A 15 -13.04 -8.28 -3.62
CA VAL A 15 -13.06 -7.32 -4.72
C VAL A 15 -14.42 -6.62 -4.69
N THR A 16 -14.40 -5.30 -4.45
CA THR A 16 -15.59 -4.45 -4.50
C THR A 16 -15.55 -3.61 -5.77
N PHE A 17 -16.60 -3.67 -6.59
CA PHE A 17 -16.66 -2.99 -7.88
C PHE A 17 -18.06 -2.39 -8.13
N GLY A 18 -18.16 -1.45 -9.07
CA GLY A 18 -19.42 -0.81 -9.45
C GLY A 18 -19.98 0.18 -8.43
N ARG A 19 -19.15 0.64 -7.48
CA ARG A 19 -19.52 1.57 -6.41
C ARG A 19 -18.58 2.77 -6.37
N PRO A 20 -19.02 3.93 -5.86
CA PRO A 20 -18.11 5.05 -5.57
C PRO A 20 -16.98 4.61 -4.65
N ALA A 21 -15.74 4.92 -5.02
CA ALA A 21 -14.55 4.42 -4.32
C ALA A 21 -14.48 4.88 -2.86
N ASN A 22 -14.95 6.09 -2.57
CA ASN A 22 -14.99 6.64 -1.21
C ASN A 22 -15.98 5.88 -0.30
N GLU A 23 -17.12 5.45 -0.83
CA GLU A 23 -18.11 4.66 -0.08
C GLU A 23 -17.60 3.24 0.17
N ALA A 24 -17.08 2.58 -0.88
CA ALA A 24 -16.51 1.24 -0.78
C ALA A 24 -15.33 1.22 0.20
N LEU A 25 -14.44 2.21 0.13
CA LEU A 25 -13.29 2.33 1.04
C LEU A 25 -13.72 2.45 2.50
N LEU A 26 -14.75 3.25 2.80
CA LEU A 26 -15.23 3.42 4.17
C LEU A 26 -15.81 2.14 4.78
N GLU A 27 -16.37 1.25 3.96
CA GLU A 27 -16.80 -0.06 4.41
C GLU A 27 -15.61 -1.00 4.66
N GLU A 28 -14.66 -1.06 3.73
CA GLU A 28 -13.46 -1.91 3.91
C GLU A 28 -12.61 -1.46 5.10
N ILE A 29 -12.49 -0.16 5.36
CA ILE A 29 -11.81 0.36 6.55
C ILE A 29 -12.41 -0.18 7.85
N LYS A 30 -13.74 -0.37 7.89
CA LYS A 30 -14.42 -0.97 9.06
C LYS A 30 -14.09 -2.45 9.19
N ASN A 31 -13.97 -3.18 8.07
CA ASN A 31 -13.61 -4.60 8.07
C ASN A 31 -12.21 -4.83 8.67
N TYR A 32 -11.28 -3.87 8.48
CA TYR A 32 -9.93 -3.90 9.05
C TYR A 32 -9.79 -3.21 10.42
N ASP A 33 -10.87 -2.61 10.97
CA ASP A 33 -10.83 -1.76 12.17
C ASP A 33 -9.73 -0.67 12.14
N ALA A 34 -9.48 -0.10 10.95
CA ALA A 34 -8.40 0.83 10.73
C ALA A 34 -8.76 2.27 11.16
N ASN A 35 -7.79 2.97 11.73
CA ASN A 35 -7.97 4.31 12.28
C ASN A 35 -6.97 5.35 11.77
N ARG A 36 -5.85 4.91 11.20
CA ARG A 36 -4.76 5.75 10.71
C ARG A 36 -4.40 5.31 9.29
N VAL A 37 -5.18 5.83 8.35
CA VAL A 37 -5.09 5.53 6.92
C VAL A 37 -4.02 6.38 6.27
N PHE A 38 -3.10 5.73 5.57
CA PHE A 38 -2.09 6.37 4.74
C PHE A 38 -2.45 6.22 3.26
N LEU A 39 -2.61 7.35 2.56
CA LEU A 39 -2.97 7.36 1.16
C LEU A 39 -1.73 7.36 0.27
N LEU A 40 -1.65 6.39 -0.62
CA LEU A 40 -0.71 6.37 -1.73
C LEU A 40 -1.49 6.59 -3.02
N ALA A 41 -1.23 7.65 -3.77
CA ALA A 41 -1.95 7.88 -5.02
C ALA A 41 -1.07 8.40 -6.15
N SER A 42 -1.54 8.21 -7.38
CA SER A 42 -0.93 8.85 -8.55
C SER A 42 -0.98 10.36 -8.42
N GLY A 43 0.18 11.03 -8.54
CA GLY A 43 0.22 12.49 -8.57
C GLY A 43 -0.62 13.09 -9.70
N THR A 44 -0.75 12.40 -10.84
CA THR A 44 -1.62 12.84 -11.94
C THR A 44 -3.10 12.78 -11.53
N LEU A 45 -3.52 11.71 -10.86
CA LEU A 45 -4.89 11.58 -10.35
C LEU A 45 -5.19 12.70 -9.34
N ASN A 46 -4.26 12.93 -8.40
CA ASN A 46 -4.42 13.97 -7.38
C ASN A 46 -4.45 15.41 -7.96
N ARG A 47 -3.73 15.69 -9.06
CA ARG A 47 -3.69 17.03 -9.66
C ARG A 47 -4.81 17.31 -10.64
N ASN A 48 -5.27 16.29 -11.36
CA ASN A 48 -6.15 16.48 -12.51
C ASN A 48 -7.61 16.11 -12.24
N THR A 49 -7.92 15.56 -11.06
CA THR A 49 -9.29 15.21 -10.66
C THR A 49 -9.54 15.58 -9.20
N ASP A 50 -10.80 15.51 -8.78
CA ASP A 50 -11.23 15.71 -7.38
C ASP A 50 -11.41 14.38 -6.63
N GLU A 51 -10.97 13.24 -7.21
CA GLU A 51 -11.21 11.92 -6.64
C GLU A 51 -10.48 11.74 -5.30
N ILE A 52 -9.21 12.16 -5.21
CA ILE A 52 -8.47 12.11 -3.94
C ILE A 52 -9.07 13.08 -2.91
N ASP A 53 -9.58 14.24 -3.34
CA ASP A 53 -10.27 15.18 -2.45
C ASP A 53 -11.57 14.58 -1.88
N LYS A 54 -12.32 13.80 -2.67
CA LYS A 54 -13.48 13.05 -2.18
C LYS A 54 -13.06 12.01 -1.14
N ILE A 55 -12.00 11.26 -1.40
CA ILE A 55 -11.43 10.29 -0.44
C ILE A 55 -11.03 10.98 0.86
N ARG A 56 -10.23 12.06 0.80
CA ARG A 56 -9.80 12.81 2.00
C ARG A 56 -10.98 13.27 2.83
N ARG A 57 -12.00 13.86 2.20
CA ARG A 57 -13.21 14.33 2.89
C ARG A 57 -13.97 13.18 3.54
N SER A 58 -14.09 12.04 2.87
CA SER A 58 -14.74 10.85 3.42
C SER A 58 -13.97 10.24 4.60
N LEU A 59 -12.63 10.23 4.55
CA LEU A 59 -11.79 9.71 5.65
C LEU A 59 -11.75 10.65 6.85
N GLY A 60 -11.81 11.97 6.63
CA GLY A 60 -11.67 12.97 7.69
C GLY A 60 -10.40 12.76 8.50
N ASN A 61 -10.53 12.72 9.82
CA ASN A 61 -9.41 12.56 10.75
C ASN A 61 -8.70 11.19 10.68
N LYS A 62 -9.25 10.22 9.93
CA LYS A 62 -8.57 8.93 9.71
C LYS A 62 -7.44 9.04 8.69
N CYS A 63 -7.43 10.04 7.81
CA CYS A 63 -6.30 10.26 6.90
C CYS A 63 -5.13 10.87 7.69
N VAL A 64 -4.05 10.11 7.90
CA VAL A 64 -2.91 10.54 8.72
C VAL A 64 -1.70 10.97 7.91
N GLY A 65 -1.65 10.58 6.63
CA GLY A 65 -0.54 10.90 5.74
C GLY A 65 -0.85 10.53 4.30
N GLU A 66 -0.17 11.20 3.39
CA GLU A 66 -0.39 11.07 1.95
C GLU A 66 0.94 11.07 1.22
N PHE A 67 1.05 10.29 0.14
CA PHE A 67 2.23 10.25 -0.70
C PHE A 67 1.81 10.22 -2.18
N PHE A 68 2.21 11.26 -2.91
CA PHE A 68 1.85 11.45 -4.33
C PHE A 68 3.05 11.48 -5.28
N ASP A 69 4.26 11.41 -4.73
CA ASP A 69 5.53 11.58 -5.45
C ASP A 69 6.18 10.24 -5.79
N MET A 70 5.37 9.21 -6.04
CA MET A 70 5.87 7.91 -6.52
C MET A 70 6.19 8.02 -8.01
N SER A 71 7.47 7.98 -8.36
CA SER A 71 7.89 8.01 -9.77
C SER A 71 7.48 6.70 -10.48
N PRO A 72 7.39 6.70 -11.84
CA PRO A 72 7.12 5.49 -12.60
C PRO A 72 8.06 4.33 -12.25
N HIS A 73 7.53 3.10 -12.26
CA HIS A 73 8.27 1.86 -11.98
C HIS A 73 8.79 1.68 -10.54
N THR A 74 8.18 2.34 -9.57
CA THR A 74 8.38 2.06 -8.13
C THR A 74 9.84 2.14 -7.69
N PRO A 75 10.54 3.29 -7.84
CA PRO A 75 11.92 3.38 -7.39
C PRO A 75 12.06 3.15 -5.89
N ARG A 76 13.11 2.42 -5.51
CA ARG A 76 13.43 2.08 -4.11
C ARG A 76 13.47 3.29 -3.17
N LYS A 77 14.00 4.43 -3.66
CA LYS A 77 14.07 5.68 -2.88
C LYS A 77 12.69 6.23 -2.53
N ASP A 78 11.72 6.13 -3.43
CA ASP A 78 10.37 6.65 -3.25
C ASP A 78 9.59 5.72 -2.30
N VAL A 79 9.79 4.40 -2.42
CA VAL A 79 9.28 3.41 -1.45
C VAL A 79 9.79 3.71 -0.04
N VAL A 80 11.10 3.92 0.14
CA VAL A 80 11.67 4.23 1.47
C VAL A 80 11.15 5.57 2.01
N ALA A 81 11.01 6.59 1.17
CA ALA A 81 10.45 7.87 1.57
C ALA A 81 9.00 7.72 2.05
N ALA A 82 8.17 7.00 1.30
CA ALA A 82 6.79 6.71 1.68
C ALA A 82 6.71 5.86 2.96
N THR A 83 7.56 4.85 3.11
CA THR A 83 7.66 4.03 4.33
C THR A 83 7.95 4.89 5.55
N LYS A 84 8.97 5.77 5.49
CA LYS A 84 9.30 6.66 6.61
C LYS A 84 8.11 7.52 7.02
N LEU A 85 7.43 8.11 6.06
CA LEU A 85 6.26 8.95 6.32
C LEU A 85 5.12 8.12 6.94
N ALA A 86 4.82 6.94 6.39
CA ALA A 86 3.79 6.06 6.94
C ALA A 86 4.10 5.63 8.39
N MET A 87 5.36 5.31 8.71
CA MET A 87 5.80 4.98 10.07
C MET A 87 5.72 6.18 11.02
N GLU A 88 6.15 7.37 10.58
CA GLU A 88 6.05 8.61 11.36
C GLU A 88 4.59 8.92 11.71
N LYS A 89 3.68 8.74 10.76
CA LYS A 89 2.24 8.92 10.94
C LYS A 89 1.55 7.74 11.64
N LYS A 90 2.31 6.70 11.99
CA LYS A 90 1.85 5.47 12.66
C LYS A 90 0.69 4.81 11.89
N ALA A 91 0.76 4.81 10.57
CA ALA A 91 -0.29 4.25 9.73
C ALA A 91 -0.61 2.80 10.12
N ASP A 92 -1.90 2.46 10.19
CA ASP A 92 -2.39 1.10 10.43
C ASP A 92 -3.09 0.50 9.20
N LEU A 93 -3.19 1.25 8.10
CA LEU A 93 -3.70 0.79 6.81
C LEU A 93 -3.09 1.61 5.67
N ILE A 94 -2.62 0.93 4.62
CA ILE A 94 -2.19 1.58 3.37
C ILE A 94 -3.31 1.49 2.34
N VAL A 95 -3.72 2.61 1.76
CA VAL A 95 -4.73 2.63 0.69
C VAL A 95 -4.12 3.20 -0.56
N THR A 96 -4.29 2.50 -1.69
CA THR A 96 -3.69 2.88 -2.96
C THR A 96 -4.72 3.33 -3.98
N PHE A 97 -4.46 4.45 -4.67
CA PHE A 97 -5.24 4.92 -5.82
C PHE A 97 -4.33 5.12 -7.03
N GLY A 98 -4.25 4.12 -7.91
CA GLY A 98 -3.49 4.19 -9.14
C GLY A 98 -3.21 2.84 -9.77
N GLY A 99 -2.24 2.79 -10.69
CA GLY A 99 -1.88 1.56 -11.40
C GLY A 99 -0.93 0.64 -10.64
N GLY A 100 -0.52 -0.45 -11.30
CA GLY A 100 0.29 -1.52 -10.69
C GLY A 100 1.57 -1.07 -9.99
N SER A 101 2.25 -0.02 -10.46
CA SER A 101 3.45 0.50 -9.78
C SER A 101 3.16 1.01 -8.37
N LEU A 102 2.03 1.67 -8.15
CA LEU A 102 1.65 2.14 -6.80
C LEU A 102 1.22 0.95 -5.93
N THR A 103 0.49 -0.02 -6.49
CA THR A 103 0.14 -1.25 -5.79
C THR A 103 1.38 -2.03 -5.35
N ASP A 104 2.40 -2.13 -6.21
CA ASP A 104 3.66 -2.78 -5.86
C ASP A 104 4.46 -1.96 -4.84
N ALA A 105 4.37 -0.63 -4.90
CA ALA A 105 4.94 0.23 -3.86
C ALA A 105 4.27 0.00 -2.50
N ALA A 106 2.94 -0.12 -2.44
CA ALA A 106 2.21 -0.41 -1.20
C ALA A 106 2.63 -1.76 -0.58
N LYS A 107 2.79 -2.80 -1.41
CA LYS A 107 3.35 -4.10 -0.95
C LYS A 107 4.75 -3.93 -0.36
N ALA A 108 5.61 -3.18 -1.05
CA ALA A 108 6.97 -2.94 -0.57
C ALA A 108 6.98 -2.12 0.73
N ILE A 109 6.12 -1.10 0.85
CA ILE A 109 5.98 -0.27 2.04
C ILE A 109 5.55 -1.12 3.24
N THR A 110 4.48 -1.92 3.12
CA THR A 110 4.00 -2.76 4.23
C THR A 110 5.04 -3.80 4.66
N LEU A 111 5.81 -4.34 3.72
CA LEU A 111 6.94 -5.22 4.02
C LEU A 111 8.07 -4.47 4.75
N CYS A 112 8.41 -3.25 4.31
CA CYS A 112 9.43 -2.42 4.95
C CYS A 112 9.03 -2.02 6.37
N ILE A 113 7.78 -1.61 6.61
CA ILE A 113 7.25 -1.28 7.93
C ILE A 113 7.44 -2.46 8.89
N SER A 114 7.08 -3.67 8.42
CA SER A 114 7.11 -4.89 9.24
C SER A 114 8.53 -5.35 9.58
N ASN A 115 9.52 -4.92 8.80
CA ASN A 115 10.93 -5.25 8.99
C ASN A 115 11.77 -4.01 9.34
N ASN A 116 11.16 -2.90 9.76
CA ASN A 116 11.84 -1.65 10.14
C ASN A 116 12.87 -1.14 9.10
N ILE A 117 12.57 -1.28 7.80
CA ILE A 117 13.45 -0.82 6.71
C ILE A 117 13.15 0.62 6.37
N THR A 118 14.09 1.49 6.70
CA THR A 118 14.02 2.93 6.38
C THR A 118 15.20 3.42 5.54
N GLU A 119 15.96 2.51 4.92
CA GLU A 119 17.10 2.86 4.09
C GLU A 119 17.11 2.03 2.80
N VAL A 120 17.51 2.67 1.70
CA VAL A 120 17.51 2.02 0.37
C VAL A 120 18.48 0.84 0.31
N SER A 121 19.63 0.97 0.99
CA SER A 121 20.65 -0.09 1.12
C SER A 121 20.12 -1.34 1.81
N LYS A 122 19.14 -1.19 2.72
CA LYS A 122 18.56 -2.27 3.52
C LYS A 122 17.48 -3.05 2.79
N LEU A 123 16.98 -2.55 1.65
CA LEU A 123 15.98 -3.28 0.84
C LEU A 123 16.51 -4.59 0.25
N ASP A 124 17.82 -4.71 0.04
CA ASP A 124 18.40 -5.96 -0.50
C ASP A 124 18.35 -7.11 0.53
N GLU A 125 18.16 -6.81 1.81
CA GLU A 125 17.98 -7.83 2.86
C GLU A 125 16.68 -8.61 2.66
N LEU A 126 15.63 -7.95 2.13
CA LEU A 126 14.34 -8.57 1.78
C LEU A 126 14.46 -9.63 0.68
N ARG A 127 15.43 -9.52 -0.24
CA ARG A 127 15.60 -10.46 -1.36
C ARG A 127 16.03 -11.86 -0.91
N ASN A 128 16.73 -11.94 0.22
CA ASN A 128 17.31 -13.19 0.70
C ASN A 128 16.38 -13.94 1.67
N GLY A 129 15.16 -13.42 1.91
CA GLY A 129 14.26 -13.96 2.94
C GLY A 129 14.72 -13.67 4.37
N ASN A 130 15.69 -12.75 4.53
CA ASN A 130 16.25 -12.35 5.80
C ASN A 130 15.58 -11.05 6.28
N SER A 131 15.32 -10.96 7.58
CA SER A 131 15.00 -9.69 8.24
C SER A 131 16.28 -8.86 8.41
N VAL A 132 16.12 -7.54 8.53
CA VAL A 132 17.22 -6.59 8.72
C VAL A 132 18.06 -6.84 9.97
N ASP A 133 17.46 -7.50 10.96
CA ASP A 133 18.10 -7.83 12.24
C ASP A 133 18.77 -9.22 12.21
N GLY A 134 18.92 -9.83 11.04
CA GLY A 134 19.45 -11.19 10.89
C GLY A 134 18.47 -12.30 11.25
N GLY A 135 17.21 -11.94 11.54
CA GLY A 135 16.11 -12.88 11.78
C GLY A 135 15.40 -13.34 10.49
N THR A 136 14.28 -14.04 10.64
CA THR A 136 13.40 -14.41 9.52
C THR A 136 12.62 -13.20 9.01
N LEU A 137 12.47 -13.08 7.68
CA LEU A 137 11.61 -12.07 7.07
C LEU A 137 10.20 -12.08 7.69
N ILE A 138 9.77 -10.93 8.21
CA ILE A 138 8.42 -10.76 8.77
C ILE A 138 7.49 -10.35 7.63
N GLY A 139 6.38 -11.07 7.47
CA GLY A 139 5.34 -10.72 6.50
C GLY A 139 4.69 -9.35 6.81
N PRO A 140 3.97 -8.75 5.86
CA PRO A 140 3.24 -7.51 6.09
C PRO A 140 2.35 -7.56 7.34
N SER A 141 2.52 -6.59 8.24
CA SER A 141 1.85 -6.50 9.55
C SER A 141 0.67 -5.52 9.56
N ILE A 142 0.54 -4.69 8.52
CA ILE A 142 -0.61 -3.82 8.31
C ILE A 142 -1.27 -4.16 6.97
N PRO A 143 -2.61 -4.10 6.88
CA PRO A 143 -3.34 -4.37 5.65
C PRO A 143 -3.06 -3.32 4.57
N GLN A 144 -3.40 -3.69 3.33
CA GLN A 144 -3.48 -2.76 2.21
C GLN A 144 -4.79 -2.93 1.44
N ILE A 145 -5.32 -1.82 0.92
CA ILE A 145 -6.46 -1.79 -0.02
C ILE A 145 -5.96 -1.15 -1.32
N THR A 146 -6.34 -1.71 -2.47
CA THR A 146 -5.86 -1.29 -3.80
C THR A 146 -7.00 -1.25 -4.80
#